data_AF-A0A7C9CL94-F1
#
_entry.id   AF-A0A7C9CL94-F1
#
_cell.length_a   1.000
_cell.length_b   1.000
_cell.length_c   1.000
_cell.angle_alpha   90.00
_cell.angle_beta   90.00
_cell.angle_gamma   90.00
#
_symmetry.space_group_name_H-M   'P 1'
#
loop_
_entity.id
_entity.type
_entity.pdbx_description
1 polymer ?
#
loop_
_entity_poly.entity_id
_entity_poly.type
_entity_poly.pdbx_seq_one_letter_code
_entity_poly.pdbx_strand_id
1 'polypeptide(L)'
;ERWCNSAVFSLRILFPSERRLCDRVFYGFPSTADFSFMEVCRGSATQLLNFADAVAISSRSPERLFKVLDVYETLRDLMPEFELLFSDQYCVLLRNEAMAIWRRVGDAIRGIFMELENLIRRDPAKSAVPGGGLHPITRYVMNYLRAACKSQQTLEQVFEEDRERGMPATSSLSVQMAWIMELL
;
A
#
# COMPACT_ATOMS: atom_id res chain seq x y z
N GLU A 1 -10.20 -4.36 5.41
CA GLU A 1 -10.72 -5.06 6.62
C GLU A 1 -10.38 -6.54 6.72
N ARG A 2 -11.07 -7.49 6.05
CA ARG A 2 -10.83 -8.95 6.27
C ARG A 2 -9.37 -9.35 6.08
N TRP A 3 -8.76 -8.94 4.96
CA TRP A 3 -7.35 -9.23 4.69
C TRP A 3 -6.42 -8.55 5.70
N CYS A 4 -6.66 -7.30 6.09
CA CYS A 4 -5.83 -6.59 7.07
C CYS A 4 -5.80 -7.33 8.40
N ASN A 5 -6.96 -7.77 8.90
CA ASN A 5 -7.05 -8.54 10.13
C ASN A 5 -6.32 -9.89 10.02
N SER A 6 -6.45 -10.57 8.88
CA SER A 6 -5.72 -11.81 8.61
C SER A 6 -4.20 -11.59 8.54
N ALA A 7 -3.73 -10.51 7.92
CA ALA A 7 -2.31 -10.17 7.85
C ALA A 7 -1.74 -9.89 9.25
N VAL A 8 -2.44 -9.08 10.05
CA VAL A 8 -2.07 -8.79 11.44
C VAL A 8 -2.03 -10.07 12.28
N PHE A 9 -3.07 -10.91 12.20
CA PHE A 9 -3.13 -12.18 12.93
C PHE A 9 -1.99 -13.13 12.53
N SER A 10 -1.73 -13.27 11.23
CA SER A 10 -0.65 -14.14 10.74
C SER A 10 0.71 -13.69 11.24
N LEU A 11 1.02 -12.39 11.15
CA LEU A 11 2.33 -11.86 11.51
C LEU A 11 2.57 -11.73 13.00
N ARG A 12 1.53 -11.44 13.79
CA ARG A 12 1.66 -11.28 15.25
C ARG A 12 1.46 -12.54 16.05
N ILE A 13 0.78 -13.54 15.49
CA ILE A 13 0.38 -14.74 16.23
C ILE A 13 0.87 -16.01 15.56
N LEU A 14 0.47 -16.28 14.31
CA LEU A 14 0.76 -17.57 13.67
C LEU A 14 2.26 -17.77 13.42
N PHE A 15 2.89 -16.87 12.66
CA PHE A 15 4.29 -17.03 12.31
C PHE A 15 5.23 -16.99 13.53
N PRO A 16 5.04 -16.12 14.54
CA PRO A 16 5.84 -16.19 15.78
C PRO A 16 5.62 -17.50 16.56
N SER A 17 4.42 -18.07 16.53
CA SER A 17 4.14 -19.36 17.17
C SER A 17 4.84 -20.50 16.43
N GLU A 18 4.84 -20.47 15.10
CA GLU A 18 5.54 -21.45 14.26
C GLU A 18 7.06 -21.38 14.46
N ARG A 19 7.64 -20.17 14.54
CA ARG A 19 9.06 -19.99 14.84
C ARG A 19 9.45 -20.65 16.16
N ARG A 20 8.67 -20.39 17.22
CA ARG A 20 8.88 -21.02 18.53
C ARG A 20 8.74 -22.54 18.48
N LEU A 21 7.87 -23.08 17.63
CA LEU A 21 7.71 -24.51 17.47
C LEU A 21 8.94 -25.12 16.77
N CYS A 22 9.39 -24.53 15.67
CA CYS A 22 10.59 -24.94 14.96
C CYS A 22 11.84 -24.91 15.86
N ASP A 23 12.03 -23.84 16.63
CA ASP A 23 13.16 -23.71 17.57
C ASP A 23 13.15 -24.80 18.65
N ARG A 24 11.97 -25.25 19.08
CA ARG A 24 11.83 -26.33 20.07
C ARG A 24 12.04 -27.72 19.46
N VAL A 25 11.48 -27.97 18.28
CA VAL A 25 11.57 -29.27 17.60
C VAL A 25 13.00 -29.55 17.15
N PHE A 26 13.67 -28.52 16.61
CA PHE A 26 15.04 -28.61 16.10
C PHE A 26 16.06 -28.02 17.07
N TYR A 27 15.81 -28.15 18.37
CA TYR A 27 16.71 -27.64 19.40
C TYR A 27 18.15 -28.18 19.21
N GLY A 28 19.13 -27.27 19.23
CA GLY A 28 20.53 -27.58 18.95
C GLY A 28 20.93 -27.54 17.47
N PHE A 29 19.97 -27.35 16.55
CA PHE A 29 20.19 -27.28 15.10
C PHE A 29 19.54 -26.02 14.50
N PRO A 30 20.08 -24.82 14.77
CA PRO A 30 19.45 -23.54 14.39
C PRO A 30 19.22 -23.42 12.89
N SER A 31 20.19 -23.84 12.05
CA SER A 31 20.02 -23.77 10.60
C SER A 31 18.88 -24.67 10.08
N THR A 32 18.63 -25.80 10.73
CA THR A 32 17.49 -26.67 10.40
C THR A 32 16.19 -26.03 10.88
N ALA A 33 16.17 -25.44 12.09
CA ALA A 33 15.02 -24.70 12.60
C ALA A 33 14.62 -23.56 11.64
N ASP A 34 15.58 -22.75 11.20
CA ASP A 34 15.36 -21.63 10.28
C ASP A 34 14.83 -22.09 8.92
N PHE A 35 15.43 -23.14 8.36
CA PHE A 35 14.99 -23.70 7.08
C PHE A 35 13.56 -24.27 7.19
N SER A 36 13.26 -25.01 8.25
CA SER A 36 11.92 -25.55 8.49
C SER A 36 10.88 -24.46 8.71
N PHE A 37 11.19 -23.44 9.50
CA PHE A 37 10.31 -22.29 9.71
C PHE A 37 9.96 -21.61 8.38
N MET A 38 10.97 -21.34 7.56
CA MET A 38 10.80 -20.74 6.24
C MET A 38 9.89 -21.60 5.36
N GLU A 39 10.15 -22.89 5.23
CA GLU A 39 9.36 -23.79 4.37
C GLU A 39 7.90 -23.89 4.81
N VAL A 40 7.62 -23.94 6.11
CA VAL A 40 6.24 -23.98 6.63
C VAL A 40 5.51 -22.66 6.38
N CYS A 41 6.16 -21.52 6.63
CA CYS A 41 5.52 -20.21 6.53
C CYS A 41 5.43 -19.67 5.10
N ARG A 42 6.30 -20.13 4.18
CA ARG A 42 6.44 -19.60 2.83
C ARG A 42 5.13 -19.54 2.08
N GLY A 43 4.37 -20.64 2.05
CA GLY A 43 3.11 -20.70 1.30
C GLY A 43 2.10 -19.65 1.78
N SER A 44 1.90 -19.55 3.10
CA SER A 44 0.96 -18.58 3.69
C SER A 44 1.45 -17.14 3.55
N ALA A 45 2.75 -16.89 3.73
CA ALA A 45 3.33 -15.56 3.57
C ALA A 45 3.20 -15.08 2.11
N THR A 46 3.57 -15.92 1.14
CA THR A 46 3.38 -15.63 -0.29
C THR A 46 1.91 -15.39 -0.64
N GLN A 47 0.97 -16.15 -0.06
CA GLN A 47 -0.45 -15.91 -0.31
C GLN A 47 -0.94 -14.54 0.22
N LEU A 48 -0.50 -14.14 1.42
CA LEU A 48 -0.81 -12.82 1.97
C LEU A 48 -0.26 -11.71 1.07
N LEU A 49 0.99 -11.86 0.63
CA LEU A 49 1.67 -10.93 -0.25
C LEU A 49 1.01 -10.84 -1.63
N ASN A 50 0.65 -11.97 -2.24
CA ASN A 50 -0.05 -12.02 -3.53
C ASN A 50 -1.39 -11.27 -3.53
N PHE A 51 -2.11 -11.29 -2.40
CA PHE A 51 -3.34 -10.51 -2.29
C PHE A 51 -3.04 -9.00 -2.31
N ALA A 52 -2.05 -8.54 -1.54
CA ALA A 52 -1.66 -7.13 -1.54
C ALA A 52 -1.16 -6.69 -2.93
N ASP A 53 -0.44 -7.57 -3.62
CA ASP A 53 0.01 -7.32 -4.98
C ASP A 53 -1.16 -7.23 -5.98
N ALA A 54 -2.13 -8.13 -5.88
CA ALA A 54 -3.35 -8.06 -6.67
C ALA A 54 -4.14 -6.76 -6.42
N VAL A 55 -4.12 -6.23 -5.19
CA VAL A 55 -4.69 -4.91 -4.88
C VAL A 55 -3.91 -3.80 -5.60
N ALA A 56 -2.58 -3.85 -5.61
CA ALA A 56 -1.73 -2.87 -6.29
C ALA A 56 -1.91 -2.86 -7.82
N ILE A 57 -2.11 -4.04 -8.43
CA ILE A 57 -2.28 -4.20 -9.89
C ILE A 57 -3.72 -3.86 -10.33
N SER A 58 -4.67 -3.84 -9.40
CA SER A 58 -6.07 -3.59 -9.72
C SER A 58 -6.34 -2.17 -10.27
N SER A 59 -7.56 -1.94 -10.77
CA SER A 59 -7.99 -0.65 -11.34
C SER A 59 -7.60 0.54 -10.45
N ARG A 60 -6.96 1.56 -11.03
CA ARG A 60 -6.55 2.79 -10.33
C ARG A 60 -7.69 3.82 -10.21
N SER A 61 -8.91 3.36 -10.00
CA SER A 61 -10.06 4.26 -9.89
C SER A 61 -10.03 5.00 -8.55
N PRO A 62 -10.45 6.29 -8.50
CA PRO A 62 -10.47 7.08 -7.26
C PRO A 62 -11.21 6.39 -6.11
N GLU A 63 -12.30 5.67 -6.40
CA GLU A 63 -13.13 4.99 -5.40
C GLU A 63 -12.38 3.92 -4.59
N ARG A 64 -11.22 3.46 -5.08
CA ARG A 64 -10.42 2.43 -4.43
C ARG A 64 -9.37 2.98 -3.47
N LEU A 65 -9.09 4.28 -3.49
CA LEU A 65 -8.00 4.89 -2.71
C LEU A 65 -7.97 4.41 -1.26
N PHE A 66 -9.10 4.51 -0.55
CA PHE A 66 -9.16 4.17 0.87
C PHE A 66 -8.85 2.70 1.14
N LYS A 67 -9.29 1.78 0.27
CA LYS A 67 -8.97 0.35 0.41
C LYS A 67 -7.50 0.06 0.14
N VAL A 68 -6.89 0.77 -0.80
CA VAL A 68 -5.46 0.64 -1.10
C VAL A 68 -4.62 1.25 0.03
N LEU A 69 -5.06 2.38 0.59
CA LEU A 69 -4.47 2.99 1.78
C LEU A 69 -4.50 2.03 2.97
N ASP A 70 -5.65 1.41 3.28
CA ASP A 70 -5.75 0.43 4.36
C ASP A 70 -4.71 -0.69 4.23
N VAL A 71 -4.49 -1.19 3.00
CA VAL A 71 -3.49 -2.23 2.71
C VAL A 71 -2.06 -1.69 2.86
N TYR A 72 -1.79 -0.49 2.35
CA TYR A 72 -0.48 0.16 2.48
C TYR A 72 -0.11 0.39 3.95
N GLU A 73 -1.03 0.96 4.74
CA GLU A 73 -0.86 1.21 6.17
C GLU A 73 -0.65 -0.09 6.94
N THR A 74 -1.47 -1.12 6.66
CA THR A 74 -1.30 -2.44 7.29
C THR A 74 0.07 -3.03 6.98
N LEU A 75 0.53 -2.97 5.73
CA LEU A 75 1.86 -3.48 5.37
C LEU A 75 2.99 -2.66 6.01
N ARG A 76 2.88 -1.33 5.99
CA ARG A 76 3.85 -0.43 6.63
C ARG A 76 4.02 -0.77 8.10
N ASP A 77 2.90 -0.91 8.81
CA ASP A 77 2.91 -1.13 10.26
C ASP A 77 3.42 -2.53 10.63
N LEU A 78 3.25 -3.52 9.74
CA LEU A 78 3.71 -4.89 9.95
C LEU A 78 5.13 -5.15 9.43
N MET A 79 5.68 -4.29 8.57
CA MET A 79 6.98 -4.51 7.92
C MET A 79 8.14 -4.72 8.92
N PRO A 80 8.28 -3.92 10.00
CA PRO A 80 9.36 -4.13 10.96
C PRO A 80 9.29 -5.50 11.64
N GLU A 81 8.09 -5.95 11.99
CA GLU A 81 7.86 -7.28 12.58
C GLU A 81 8.15 -8.39 11.56
N PHE A 82 7.76 -8.17 10.30
CA PHE A 82 8.04 -9.08 9.19
C PHE A 82 9.54 -9.26 8.98
N GLU A 83 10.32 -8.17 8.90
CA GLU A 83 11.76 -8.23 8.69
C GLU A 83 12.50 -8.91 9.83
N LEU A 84 12.07 -8.67 11.07
CA LEU A 84 12.61 -9.32 12.25
C LEU A 84 12.32 -10.83 12.23
N LEU A 85 11.07 -11.20 11.94
CA LEU A 85 10.64 -12.60 11.99
C LEU A 85 11.24 -13.45 10.87
N PHE A 86 11.44 -12.84 9.70
CA PHE A 86 12.01 -13.47 8.52
C PHE A 86 13.49 -13.07 8.33
N SER A 87 14.24 -12.84 9.42
CA SER A 87 15.61 -12.31 9.37
C SER A 87 16.64 -13.26 8.76
N ASP A 88 16.34 -14.56 8.74
CA ASP A 88 17.30 -15.60 8.36
C ASP A 88 17.63 -15.59 6.87
N GLN A 89 18.76 -16.22 6.51
CA GLN A 89 19.26 -16.26 5.14
C GLN A 89 18.27 -16.91 4.15
N TYR A 90 17.45 -17.86 4.61
CA TYR A 90 16.47 -18.57 3.79
C TYR A 90 15.30 -17.68 3.37
N CYS A 91 15.04 -16.59 4.11
CA CYS A 91 13.88 -15.74 3.94
C CYS A 91 14.18 -14.44 3.16
N VAL A 92 15.40 -14.29 2.64
CA VAL A 92 15.83 -13.08 1.91
C VAL A 92 14.92 -12.77 0.71
N LEU A 93 14.60 -13.78 -0.10
CA LEU A 93 13.72 -13.59 -1.27
C LEU A 93 12.32 -13.12 -0.86
N LEU A 94 11.77 -13.71 0.20
CA LEU A 94 10.44 -13.38 0.72
C LEU A 94 10.40 -11.95 1.27
N ARG A 95 11.43 -11.51 1.99
CA ARG A 95 11.56 -10.11 2.46
C ARG A 95 11.65 -9.12 1.32
N ASN A 96 12.49 -9.41 0.32
CA ASN A 96 12.63 -8.57 -0.86
C ASN A 96 11.30 -8.45 -1.63
N GLU A 97 10.56 -9.56 -1.75
CA GLU A 97 9.24 -9.59 -2.36
C GLU A 97 8.22 -8.76 -1.57
N ALA A 98 8.19 -8.89 -0.24
CA ALA A 98 7.32 -8.11 0.63
C ALA A 98 7.57 -6.60 0.47
N MET A 99 8.84 -6.19 0.48
CA MET A 99 9.23 -4.79 0.24
C MET A 99 8.84 -4.32 -1.15
N ALA A 100 9.08 -5.12 -2.19
CA ALA A 100 8.69 -4.77 -3.56
C ALA A 100 7.18 -4.60 -3.71
N ILE A 101 6.37 -5.46 -3.06
CA ILE A 101 4.91 -5.36 -3.07
C ILE A 101 4.45 -4.11 -2.33
N TRP A 102 4.99 -3.83 -1.14
CA TRP A 102 4.64 -2.64 -0.40
C TRP A 102 4.91 -1.35 -1.20
N ARG A 103 6.04 -1.28 -1.90
CA ARG A 103 6.34 -0.17 -2.84
C ARG A 103 5.32 -0.10 -3.98
N ARG A 104 4.96 -1.24 -4.59
CA ARG A 104 3.94 -1.28 -5.66
C ARG A 104 2.56 -0.83 -5.19
N VAL A 105 2.18 -1.10 -3.94
CA VAL A 105 0.96 -0.56 -3.35
C VAL A 105 1.03 0.97 -3.25
N GLY A 106 2.19 1.53 -2.85
CA GLY A 106 2.45 2.97 -2.90
C GLY A 106 2.32 3.55 -4.32
N ASP A 107 2.89 2.88 -5.32
CA ASP A 107 2.77 3.28 -6.74
C ASP A 107 1.30 3.26 -7.21
N ALA A 108 0.50 2.32 -6.72
CA ALA A 108 -0.92 2.26 -7.02
C ALA A 108 -1.68 3.49 -6.47
N ILE A 109 -1.35 3.93 -5.25
CA ILE A 109 -1.91 5.16 -4.66
C ILE A 109 -1.58 6.37 -5.53
N ARG A 110 -0.31 6.54 -5.94
CA ARG A 110 0.08 7.66 -6.83
C ARG A 110 -0.65 7.59 -8.17
N GLY A 111 -0.76 6.38 -8.72
CA GLY A 111 -1.52 6.12 -9.95
C GLY A 111 -3.00 6.50 -9.85
N ILE A 112 -3.63 6.36 -8.68
CA ILE A 112 -5.02 6.80 -8.46
C ILE A 112 -5.12 8.33 -8.52
N PHE A 113 -4.17 9.07 -7.96
CA PHE A 113 -4.14 10.54 -8.07
C PHE A 113 -3.94 11.00 -9.52
N MET A 114 -3.13 10.28 -10.30
CA MET A 114 -2.98 10.55 -11.74
C MET A 114 -4.31 10.32 -12.51
N GLU A 115 -5.05 9.26 -12.18
CA GLU A 115 -6.37 9.03 -12.80
C GLU A 115 -7.40 10.09 -12.38
N LEU A 116 -7.36 10.58 -11.14
CA LEU A 116 -8.18 11.70 -10.71
C LEU A 116 -7.89 12.97 -11.53
N GLU A 117 -6.61 13.27 -11.77
CA GLU A 117 -6.18 14.40 -12.61
C GLU A 117 -6.67 14.24 -14.06
N ASN A 118 -6.55 13.03 -14.62
CA ASN A 118 -7.05 12.71 -15.95
C ASN A 118 -8.57 12.84 -16.06
N LEU A 119 -9.31 12.49 -14.99
CA LEU A 119 -10.76 12.64 -14.92
C LEU A 119 -11.14 14.13 -15.02
N ILE A 120 -10.43 15.01 -14.32
CA ILE A 120 -10.64 16.47 -14.38
C ILE A 120 -10.33 17.02 -15.78
N ARG A 121 -9.20 16.64 -16.36
CA ARG A 121 -8.81 17.13 -17.71
C ARG A 121 -9.77 16.71 -18.82
N ARG A 122 -10.40 15.54 -18.68
CA ARG A 122 -11.35 15.00 -19.67
C ARG A 122 -12.75 15.55 -19.49
N ASP A 123 -13.04 16.20 -18.37
CA ASP A 123 -14.32 16.81 -18.13
C ASP A 123 -14.50 18.03 -19.04
N PRO A 124 -15.63 18.13 -19.77
CA PRO A 124 -15.86 19.23 -20.68
C PRO A 124 -16.13 20.51 -19.87
N ALA A 125 -15.07 21.24 -19.54
CA ALA A 125 -15.07 22.52 -18.81
C ALA A 125 -15.90 23.66 -19.47
N LYS A 126 -16.69 23.38 -20.52
CA LYS A 126 -17.37 24.35 -21.37
C LYS A 126 -18.90 24.33 -21.29
N SER A 127 -19.53 23.38 -20.59
CA SER A 127 -20.97 23.49 -20.34
C SER A 127 -21.22 24.33 -19.10
N ALA A 128 -21.72 25.55 -19.29
CA ALA A 128 -22.24 26.34 -18.18
C ALA A 128 -23.29 25.50 -17.43
N VAL A 129 -23.10 25.33 -16.13
CA VAL A 129 -24.09 24.62 -15.30
C VAL A 129 -25.40 25.40 -15.38
N PRO A 130 -26.51 24.79 -15.86
CA PRO A 130 -27.78 25.48 -15.90
C PRO A 130 -28.14 26.03 -14.51
N GLY A 131 -28.31 27.34 -14.40
CA GLY A 131 -28.58 28.03 -13.13
C GLY A 131 -27.34 28.52 -12.35
N GLY A 132 -26.13 28.45 -12.92
CA GLY A 132 -24.92 29.05 -12.32
C GLY A 132 -24.40 28.35 -11.07
N GLY A 133 -24.78 27.09 -10.86
CA GLY A 133 -24.33 26.27 -9.74
C GLY A 133 -22.89 25.73 -9.89
N LEU A 134 -22.37 25.12 -8.83
CA LEU A 134 -21.06 24.47 -8.82
C LEU A 134 -21.01 23.27 -9.79
N HIS A 135 -19.92 23.14 -10.57
CA HIS A 135 -19.74 22.00 -11.47
C HIS A 135 -19.72 20.68 -10.69
N PRO A 136 -20.42 19.63 -11.15
CA PRO A 136 -20.45 18.34 -10.46
C PRO A 136 -19.04 17.76 -10.19
N ILE A 137 -18.10 17.96 -11.12
CA ILE A 137 -16.72 17.48 -10.93
C ILE A 137 -16.00 18.20 -9.81
N THR A 138 -16.15 19.53 -9.70
CA THR A 138 -15.55 20.32 -8.62
C THR A 138 -16.08 19.84 -7.28
N ARG A 139 -17.39 19.61 -7.17
CA ARG A 139 -17.99 19.05 -5.95
C ARG A 139 -17.43 17.67 -5.62
N TYR A 140 -17.30 16.79 -6.61
CA TYR A 140 -16.76 15.44 -6.44
C TYR A 140 -15.31 15.48 -5.94
N VAL A 141 -14.44 16.20 -6.65
CA VAL A 141 -13.00 16.28 -6.33
C VAL A 141 -12.77 16.92 -4.97
N MET A 142 -13.48 18.01 -4.63
CA MET A 142 -13.34 18.64 -3.32
C MET A 142 -13.76 17.71 -2.17
N ASN A 143 -14.85 16.96 -2.34
CA ASN A 143 -15.26 15.98 -1.34
C ASN A 143 -14.26 14.81 -1.24
N TYR A 144 -13.71 14.39 -2.39
CA TYR A 144 -12.70 13.35 -2.46
C TYR A 144 -11.41 13.75 -1.73
N LEU A 145 -10.86 14.93 -2.05
CA LEU A 145 -9.66 15.46 -1.39
C LEU A 145 -9.88 15.63 0.11
N ARG A 146 -11.04 16.17 0.51
CA ARG A 146 -11.39 16.28 1.93
C ARG A 146 -11.40 14.92 2.64
N ALA A 147 -11.89 13.87 1.98
CA ALA A 147 -11.87 12.53 2.54
C ALA A 147 -10.45 11.94 2.57
N ALA A 148 -9.64 12.17 1.54
CA ALA A 148 -8.25 11.75 1.46
C ALA A 148 -7.37 12.40 2.55
N CYS A 149 -7.66 13.65 2.95
CA CYS A 149 -6.96 14.33 4.05
C CYS A 149 -7.03 13.57 5.39
N LYS A 150 -7.98 12.66 5.59
CA LYS A 150 -8.01 11.81 6.80
C LYS A 150 -6.79 10.89 6.90
N SER A 151 -6.20 10.54 5.77
CA SER A 151 -4.99 9.74 5.66
C SER A 151 -3.79 10.57 5.18
N GLN A 152 -3.76 11.87 5.50
CA GLN A 152 -2.74 12.81 5.03
C GLN A 152 -1.31 12.32 5.32
N GLN A 153 -1.03 11.85 6.54
CA GLN A 153 0.31 11.38 6.91
C GLN A 153 0.79 10.22 6.04
N THR A 154 -0.10 9.25 5.77
CA THR A 154 0.19 8.12 4.89
C THR A 154 0.42 8.58 3.46
N LEU A 155 -0.39 9.53 2.97
CA LEU A 155 -0.22 10.10 1.64
C LEU A 155 1.11 10.86 1.52
N GLU A 156 1.48 11.68 2.50
CA GLU A 156 2.76 12.39 2.52
C GLU A 156 3.93 11.40 2.42
N GLN A 157 3.92 10.33 3.20
CA GLN A 157 4.93 9.26 3.12
C GLN A 157 5.01 8.66 1.72
N VAL A 158 3.87 8.27 1.13
CA VAL A 158 3.82 7.70 -0.22
C VAL A 158 4.43 8.66 -1.25
N PHE A 159 4.12 9.96 -1.18
CA PHE A 159 4.66 10.95 -2.14
C PHE A 159 6.11 11.36 -1.85
N GLU A 160 6.63 11.16 -0.64
CA GLU A 160 8.04 11.41 -0.31
C GLU A 160 8.97 10.27 -0.74
N GLU A 161 8.53 9.01 -0.67
CA GLU A 161 9.34 7.83 -1.06
C GLU A 161 9.88 7.87 -2.51
N ASP A 162 9.19 8.60 -3.40
CA ASP A 162 9.57 8.74 -4.80
C ASP A 162 10.78 9.69 -4.99
N ARG A 163 10.96 10.66 -4.09
CA ARG A 163 12.08 11.63 -4.14
C ARG A 163 13.43 10.96 -3.91
N GLU A 164 13.48 9.95 -3.04
CA GLU A 164 14.71 9.22 -2.73
C GLU A 164 15.14 8.30 -3.89
N ARG A 165 14.24 8.02 -4.85
CA ARG A 165 14.44 7.04 -5.92
C ARG A 165 14.99 7.61 -7.22
N GLY A 166 15.21 8.93 -7.32
CA GLY A 166 15.75 9.58 -8.51
C GLY A 166 14.87 9.50 -9.78
N MET A 167 13.62 9.06 -9.62
CA MET A 167 12.60 9.09 -10.68
C MET A 167 12.15 10.54 -10.92
N PRO A 168 11.60 10.91 -12.09
CA PRO A 168 11.00 12.23 -12.28
C PRO A 168 9.91 12.38 -11.23
N ALA A 169 10.21 13.18 -10.20
CA ALA A 169 9.45 13.20 -8.97
C ALA A 169 7.97 13.39 -9.28
N THR A 170 7.14 12.43 -8.89
CA THR A 170 5.75 12.80 -8.61
C THR A 170 5.83 13.86 -7.52
N SER A 171 5.22 15.00 -7.80
CA SER A 171 5.35 16.17 -6.94
C SER A 171 4.88 15.86 -5.52
N SER A 172 5.39 16.57 -4.49
CA SER A 172 4.96 16.34 -3.10
C SER A 172 3.44 16.38 -2.99
N LEU A 173 2.84 15.73 -1.99
CA LEU A 173 1.38 15.72 -1.82
C LEU A 173 0.78 17.14 -1.91
N SER A 174 1.47 18.13 -1.31
CA SER A 174 1.08 19.54 -1.39
C SER A 174 1.08 20.11 -2.80
N VAL A 175 2.06 19.76 -3.64
CA VAL A 175 2.12 20.20 -5.05
C VAL A 175 1.08 19.44 -5.87
N GLN A 176 0.89 18.15 -5.63
CA GLN A 176 -0.15 17.37 -6.30
C GLN A 176 -1.56 17.92 -5.98
N MET A 177 -1.80 18.29 -4.72
CA MET A 177 -3.04 18.94 -4.29
C MET A 177 -3.21 20.31 -4.94
N ALA A 178 -2.16 21.16 -4.92
CA ALA A 178 -2.22 22.47 -5.56
C ALA A 178 -2.55 22.35 -7.06
N TRP A 179 -1.92 21.40 -7.75
CA TRP A 179 -2.17 21.14 -9.16
C TRP A 179 -3.60 20.67 -9.44
N ILE A 180 -4.13 19.76 -8.63
CA ILE A 180 -5.54 19.33 -8.75
C ILE A 180 -6.48 20.52 -8.53
N MET A 181 -6.16 21.42 -7.60
CA MET A 181 -6.95 22.63 -7.34
C MET A 181 -6.89 23.64 -8.49
N GLU A 182 -5.77 23.75 -9.21
CA GLU A 182 -5.63 24.60 -10.40
C GLU A 182 -6.41 24.08 -11.62
N LEU A 183 -6.72 22.77 -11.64
CA LEU A 183 -7.47 22.14 -12.74
C LEU A 183 -9.00 22.24 -12.58
N LEU A 184 -9.50 22.66 -11.41
CA LEU A 184 -10.92 22.79 -11.08
C LEU A 184 -11.48 24.18 -11.37
#